data_AF-A0A960E538-F1
#
_entry.id   AF-A0A960E538-F1
#
_cell.length_a   1.000
_cell.length_b   1.000
_cell.length_c   1.000
_cell.angle_alpha   90.00
_cell.angle_beta   90.00
_cell.angle_gamma   90.00
#
_symmetry.space_group_name_H-M   'P 1'
#
loop_
_entity.id
_entity.type
_entity.pdbx_description
1 polymer ?
#
loop_
_entity_poly.entity_id
_entity_poly.type
_entity_poly.pdbx_seq_one_letter_code
_entity_poly.pdbx_strand_id
1 'polypeptide(L)'
;MITRRVLRRTMAALGAAALAVVALPASTATAAGSGTVEVSVAEAPGSYATGFCASGDPVLFSFACSDGSPAIVDFLPTSGSATLALPAGTYRAALADVGGGSLGAIGPVTVPDGGTVACTFSLAGAPACGGGSGPGSGTLELVVGEPSGSYAAGVCADPGVPVAFSSVCSDGGSAQFAFLAGGASTSLLLPSGTYHGTLLDLGSGTLGPVGPVVVADGQTVTCVVTLSAAPACTADDGDGVDEPAGVDGNGDGIADADQASVATFVPAVGSDLVTIAAPDGASLRAVTTAVTASPPPPPAATLPIGVLGFTVDLAPGESAVDVDVILPPGTAPTSYAKLVGGTWVDLGAAATIAGDVVTLHLVDGDAFDLDGAVDGSIVDPGFPLVGYRGGPLTAPPSATAPSRPNAGRAIPVSWELTDAEGAPVGSADAVLAIDAVGGPCGGPAATVPADGSGPRATRTGEWSFTWKTDRSWAGECWALVVRFADGTSRSLPVAFR
;
A
#
# COMPACT_ATOMS: atom_id res chain seq x y z
N MET A 1 -44.41 57.09 -60.62
CA MET A 1 -43.38 57.98 -60.05
C MET A 1 -43.01 57.45 -58.68
N ILE A 2 -41.70 57.44 -58.37
CA ILE A 2 -41.04 57.10 -57.10
C ILE A 2 -40.71 55.61 -56.90
N THR A 3 -39.47 55.29 -57.28
CA THR A 3 -38.65 54.13 -56.92
C THR A 3 -37.78 54.50 -55.70
N ARG A 4 -37.68 53.66 -54.67
CA ARG A 4 -36.59 53.70 -53.67
C ARG A 4 -36.20 52.31 -53.13
N ARG A 5 -34.96 51.90 -53.50
CA ARG A 5 -33.84 51.27 -52.74
C ARG A 5 -34.19 50.34 -51.55
N VAL A 6 -33.88 49.04 -51.56
CA VAL A 6 -32.58 48.29 -51.59
C VAL A 6 -31.90 48.12 -50.20
N LEU A 7 -31.94 46.85 -49.73
CA LEU A 7 -30.97 46.02 -48.98
C LEU A 7 -30.29 46.52 -47.68
N ARG A 8 -30.46 45.75 -46.58
CA ARG A 8 -29.43 44.92 -45.89
C ARG A 8 -29.86 44.57 -44.45
N ARG A 9 -29.99 43.27 -44.15
CA ARG A 9 -29.44 42.55 -42.97
C ARG A 9 -30.27 41.27 -42.70
N THR A 10 -29.67 40.14 -43.01
CA THR A 10 -30.06 38.81 -42.53
C THR A 10 -28.79 38.12 -42.05
N MET A 11 -28.92 37.28 -41.02
CA MET A 11 -27.89 36.52 -40.26
C MET A 11 -27.32 37.21 -39.01
N ALA A 12 -27.88 36.83 -37.86
CA ALA A 12 -27.16 36.29 -36.69
C ALA A 12 -28.16 36.10 -35.53
N ALA A 13 -28.63 34.87 -35.31
CA ALA A 13 -29.19 34.40 -34.02
C ALA A 13 -29.47 32.89 -34.12
N LEU A 14 -28.44 32.07 -33.94
CA LEU A 14 -28.62 30.69 -33.45
C LEU A 14 -28.32 30.76 -31.96
N GLY A 15 -29.35 30.50 -31.16
CA GLY A 15 -29.35 30.67 -29.72
C GLY A 15 -28.51 29.61 -29.02
N ALA A 16 -27.70 30.06 -28.06
CA ALA A 16 -27.21 29.22 -26.98
C ALA A 16 -28.42 28.79 -26.14
N ALA A 17 -28.84 27.53 -26.24
CA ALA A 17 -29.75 26.93 -25.29
C ALA A 17 -28.96 26.60 -24.02
N ALA A 18 -29.30 27.27 -22.92
CA ALA A 18 -28.75 26.98 -21.60
C ALA A 18 -29.14 25.56 -21.18
N LEU A 19 -28.15 24.73 -20.89
CA LEU A 19 -28.29 23.39 -20.33
C LEU A 19 -28.80 23.54 -18.88
N ALA A 20 -30.10 23.32 -18.66
CA ALA A 20 -30.65 23.22 -17.31
C ALA A 20 -30.40 21.81 -16.78
N VAL A 21 -29.49 21.67 -15.80
CA VAL A 21 -29.32 20.45 -15.01
C VAL A 21 -30.60 20.25 -14.20
N VAL A 22 -31.47 19.35 -14.63
CA VAL A 22 -32.66 18.95 -13.88
C VAL A 22 -32.23 17.84 -12.91
N ALA A 23 -32.11 18.19 -11.63
CA ALA A 23 -31.95 17.21 -10.56
C ALA A 23 -33.24 16.40 -10.43
N LEU A 24 -33.19 15.10 -10.73
CA LEU A 24 -34.31 14.19 -10.57
C LEU A 24 -34.41 13.71 -9.11
N PRO A 25 -35.63 13.43 -8.60
CA PRO A 25 -35.82 12.92 -7.24
C PRO A 25 -35.26 11.51 -7.10
N ALA A 26 -34.42 11.30 -6.08
CA ALA A 26 -33.85 10.00 -5.75
C ALA A 26 -34.96 9.01 -5.37
N SER A 27 -35.09 7.92 -6.12
CA SER A 27 -35.89 6.77 -5.71
C SER A 27 -35.12 6.00 -4.63
N THR A 28 -35.83 5.56 -3.60
CA THR A 28 -35.28 4.73 -2.52
C THR A 28 -35.10 3.30 -3.02
N ALA A 29 -34.06 3.06 -3.80
CA ALA A 29 -33.55 1.72 -4.07
C ALA A 29 -32.59 1.32 -2.94
N THR A 30 -32.78 0.13 -2.36
CA THR A 30 -31.73 -0.57 -1.61
C THR A 30 -30.45 -0.53 -2.44
N ALA A 31 -29.35 -0.02 -1.87
CA ALA A 31 -28.10 0.22 -2.59
C ALA A 31 -27.59 -1.08 -3.22
N ALA A 32 -27.94 -1.31 -4.48
CA ALA A 32 -27.13 -2.16 -5.35
C ALA A 32 -25.76 -1.49 -5.37
N GLY A 33 -24.69 -2.24 -5.14
CA GLY A 33 -23.36 -1.65 -5.16
C GLY A 33 -23.05 -1.06 -6.53
N SER A 34 -22.03 -0.21 -6.59
CA SER A 34 -21.65 0.53 -7.80
C SER A 34 -20.45 -0.12 -8.47
N GLY A 35 -20.39 -0.05 -9.80
CA GLY A 35 -19.18 -0.33 -10.57
C GLY A 35 -18.80 0.84 -11.46
N THR A 36 -17.70 0.68 -12.19
CA THR A 36 -17.13 1.72 -13.05
C THR A 36 -17.18 1.27 -14.51
N VAL A 37 -17.57 2.16 -15.43
CA VAL A 37 -17.46 1.95 -16.88
C VAL A 37 -16.40 2.86 -17.44
N GLU A 38 -15.37 2.27 -18.06
CA GLU A 38 -14.41 3.00 -18.87
C GLU A 38 -14.87 3.03 -20.32
N VAL A 39 -15.19 4.22 -20.79
CA VAL A 39 -15.72 4.47 -22.12
C VAL A 39 -14.58 4.93 -23.02
N SER A 40 -14.39 4.27 -24.16
CA SER A 40 -13.52 4.73 -25.25
C SER A 40 -14.30 4.83 -26.56
N VAL A 41 -13.97 5.81 -27.39
CA VAL A 41 -14.65 6.04 -28.69
C VAL A 41 -13.72 5.67 -29.84
N ALA A 42 -14.11 4.68 -30.65
CA ALA A 42 -13.39 4.23 -31.85
C ALA A 42 -13.86 4.97 -33.12
N GLU A 43 -14.00 6.29 -33.03
CA GLU A 43 -14.38 7.16 -34.14
C GLU A 43 -13.33 8.25 -34.36
N ALA A 44 -13.35 8.87 -35.54
CA ALA A 44 -12.53 10.06 -35.79
C ALA A 44 -12.87 11.18 -34.77
N PRO A 45 -11.94 12.11 -34.49
CA PRO A 45 -12.19 13.21 -33.56
C PRO A 45 -13.50 13.96 -33.87
N GLY A 46 -14.42 14.02 -32.90
CA GLY A 46 -15.76 14.59 -33.05
C GLY A 46 -16.46 14.77 -31.70
N SER A 47 -17.64 15.41 -31.68
CA SER A 47 -18.42 15.56 -30.44
C SER A 47 -19.33 14.36 -30.25
N TYR A 48 -19.03 13.53 -29.25
CA TYR A 48 -19.80 12.32 -28.98
C TYR A 48 -20.48 12.37 -27.62
N ALA A 49 -21.56 11.61 -27.49
CA ALA A 49 -22.18 11.33 -26.20
C ALA A 49 -22.47 9.83 -26.09
N THR A 50 -22.31 9.27 -24.90
CA THR A 50 -22.77 7.90 -24.60
C THR A 50 -24.00 7.96 -23.73
N GLY A 51 -24.99 7.13 -24.05
CA GLY A 51 -26.21 6.98 -23.25
C GLY A 51 -26.34 5.58 -22.69
N PHE A 52 -26.73 5.45 -21.42
CA PHE A 52 -26.97 4.19 -20.72
C PHE A 52 -28.40 4.13 -20.18
N CYS A 53 -29.09 3.03 -20.46
CA CYS A 53 -30.49 2.79 -20.08
C CYS A 53 -30.60 1.46 -19.33
N ALA A 54 -31.04 1.48 -18.06
CA ALA A 54 -31.28 0.26 -17.28
C ALA A 54 -32.48 -0.53 -17.81
N SER A 55 -33.44 0.16 -18.43
CA SER A 55 -34.54 -0.41 -19.19
C SER A 55 -34.79 0.44 -20.43
N GLY A 56 -35.29 -0.18 -21.51
CA GLY A 56 -35.45 0.49 -22.80
C GLY A 56 -34.13 0.82 -23.49
N ASP A 57 -34.20 1.75 -24.45
CA ASP A 57 -33.13 2.04 -25.40
C ASP A 57 -32.72 3.51 -25.29
N PRO A 58 -31.42 3.84 -25.40
CA PRO A 58 -31.00 5.23 -25.55
C PRO A 58 -31.67 5.89 -26.76
N VAL A 59 -32.20 7.10 -26.57
CA VAL A 59 -32.84 7.90 -27.63
C VAL A 59 -31.97 9.11 -27.93
N LEU A 60 -31.71 9.34 -29.22
CA LEU A 60 -30.88 10.45 -29.67
C LEU A 60 -31.44 11.80 -29.19
N PHE A 61 -30.58 12.63 -28.57
CA PHE A 61 -30.91 13.94 -27.99
C PHE A 61 -31.98 13.92 -26.88
N SER A 62 -32.15 12.79 -26.20
CA SER A 62 -33.07 12.64 -25.08
C SER A 62 -32.30 12.25 -23.82
N PHE A 63 -32.65 12.84 -22.68
CA PHE A 63 -32.22 12.37 -21.35
C PHE A 63 -33.14 11.26 -20.80
N ALA A 64 -34.02 10.72 -21.64
CA ALA A 64 -34.89 9.61 -21.33
C ALA A 64 -34.70 8.48 -22.34
N CYS A 65 -34.78 7.25 -21.84
CA CYS A 65 -34.81 6.02 -22.61
C CYS A 65 -36.15 5.88 -23.35
N SER A 66 -36.23 4.94 -24.30
CA SER A 66 -37.42 4.71 -25.13
C SER A 66 -38.68 4.33 -24.34
N ASP A 67 -38.53 3.87 -23.10
CA ASP A 67 -39.61 3.54 -22.16
C ASP A 67 -39.99 4.71 -21.22
N GLY A 68 -39.34 5.87 -21.36
CA GLY A 68 -39.55 7.06 -20.53
C GLY A 68 -38.76 7.08 -19.22
N SER A 69 -37.97 6.04 -18.92
CA SER A 69 -37.04 6.04 -17.79
C SER A 69 -35.88 7.03 -18.03
N PRO A 70 -35.24 7.56 -16.98
CA PRO A 70 -34.11 8.46 -17.15
C PRO A 70 -32.88 7.73 -17.72
N ALA A 71 -32.24 8.33 -18.72
CA ALA A 71 -30.97 7.86 -19.28
C ALA A 71 -29.80 8.54 -18.55
N ILE A 72 -28.71 7.80 -18.35
CA ILE A 72 -27.45 8.37 -17.90
C ILE A 72 -26.65 8.73 -19.15
N VAL A 73 -26.32 10.01 -19.31
CA VAL A 73 -25.66 10.54 -20.52
C VAL A 73 -24.36 11.21 -20.12
N ASP A 74 -23.28 10.86 -20.82
CA ASP A 74 -21.98 11.54 -20.68
C ASP A 74 -21.50 12.08 -22.03
N PHE A 75 -20.84 13.23 -22.00
CA PHE A 75 -20.34 13.92 -23.20
C PHE A 75 -18.82 13.75 -23.29
N LEU A 76 -18.37 13.08 -24.35
CA LEU A 76 -16.97 12.75 -24.54
C LEU A 76 -16.29 13.87 -25.36
N PRO A 77 -15.12 14.37 -24.92
CA PRO A 77 -14.32 15.26 -25.74
C PRO A 77 -13.86 14.54 -27.02
N THR A 78 -13.46 15.32 -28.03
CA THR A 78 -13.05 14.81 -29.35
C THR A 78 -11.96 13.74 -29.21
N SER A 79 -12.33 12.47 -29.41
CA SER A 79 -11.52 11.24 -29.23
C SER A 79 -11.05 10.87 -27.81
N GLY A 80 -11.76 11.31 -26.78
CA GLY A 80 -11.42 11.01 -25.38
C GLY A 80 -11.96 9.66 -24.87
N SER A 81 -11.33 9.17 -23.81
CA SER A 81 -11.95 8.24 -22.87
C SER A 81 -12.66 9.00 -21.75
N ALA A 82 -13.64 8.36 -21.12
CA ALA A 82 -14.25 8.85 -19.88
C ALA A 82 -14.50 7.68 -18.93
N THR A 83 -14.66 7.99 -17.65
CA THR A 83 -14.93 7.01 -16.60
C THR A 83 -16.25 7.38 -15.95
N LEU A 84 -17.22 6.46 -15.97
CA LEU A 84 -18.57 6.67 -15.48
C LEU A 84 -18.89 5.68 -14.35
N ALA A 85 -19.25 6.18 -13.18
CA ALA A 85 -19.77 5.35 -12.09
C ALA A 85 -21.24 5.01 -12.37
N LEU A 86 -21.56 3.71 -12.44
CA LEU A 86 -22.91 3.20 -12.64
C LEU A 86 -23.28 2.22 -11.52
N PRO A 87 -24.55 2.14 -11.10
CA PRO A 87 -25.00 1.01 -10.30
C PRO A 87 -24.68 -0.33 -10.99
N ALA A 88 -24.39 -1.36 -10.20
CA ALA A 88 -24.19 -2.71 -10.74
C ALA A 88 -25.47 -3.17 -11.44
N GLY A 89 -25.32 -3.73 -12.64
CA GLY A 89 -26.47 -4.10 -13.47
C GLY A 89 -26.15 -4.25 -14.94
N THR A 90 -27.17 -4.55 -15.73
CA THR A 90 -27.05 -4.58 -17.20
C THR A 90 -27.80 -3.41 -17.80
N TYR A 91 -27.12 -2.67 -18.66
CA TYR A 91 -27.60 -1.49 -19.35
C TYR A 91 -27.66 -1.76 -20.84
N ARG A 92 -28.57 -1.09 -21.54
CA ARG A 92 -28.48 -0.87 -22.98
C ARG A 92 -27.74 0.44 -23.22
N ALA A 93 -26.68 0.40 -24.00
CA ALA A 93 -25.88 1.58 -24.31
C ALA A 93 -25.64 1.77 -25.80
N ALA A 94 -25.40 3.02 -26.20
CA ALA A 94 -25.07 3.41 -27.56
C ALA A 94 -24.23 4.70 -27.58
N LEU A 95 -23.51 4.90 -28.69
CA LEU A 95 -22.81 6.13 -29.01
C LEU A 95 -23.70 7.05 -29.85
N ALA A 96 -23.73 8.34 -29.54
CA ALA A 96 -24.37 9.37 -30.35
C ALA A 96 -23.32 10.34 -30.89
N ASP A 97 -23.38 10.64 -32.18
CA ASP A 97 -22.66 11.76 -32.78
C ASP A 97 -23.52 13.01 -32.64
N VAL A 98 -23.09 13.92 -31.76
CA VAL A 98 -23.81 15.16 -31.44
C VAL A 98 -23.75 16.13 -32.62
N GLY A 99 -22.67 16.11 -33.40
CA GLY A 99 -22.48 16.97 -34.57
C GLY A 99 -23.23 16.47 -35.80
N GLY A 100 -23.25 15.16 -36.02
CA GLY A 100 -23.88 14.51 -37.18
C GLY A 100 -25.34 14.08 -36.96
N GLY A 101 -25.83 14.04 -35.72
CA GLY A 101 -27.19 13.62 -35.42
C GLY A 101 -27.46 12.15 -35.72
N SER A 102 -26.46 11.29 -35.51
CA SER A 102 -26.58 9.84 -35.68
C SER A 102 -26.45 9.11 -34.34
N LEU A 103 -27.12 7.97 -34.24
CA LEU A 103 -27.03 7.05 -33.11
C LEU A 103 -26.45 5.74 -33.63
N GLY A 104 -25.38 5.27 -33.00
CA GLY A 104 -24.77 3.98 -33.26
C GLY A 104 -25.67 2.81 -32.84
N ALA A 105 -25.23 1.59 -33.10
CA ALA A 105 -25.99 0.42 -32.71
C ALA A 105 -26.05 0.28 -31.17
N ILE A 106 -27.21 -0.13 -30.67
CA ILE A 106 -27.45 -0.29 -29.23
C ILE A 106 -27.09 -1.71 -28.81
N GLY A 107 -26.22 -1.85 -27.81
CA GLY A 107 -25.82 -3.15 -27.25
C GLY A 107 -25.85 -3.20 -25.73
N PRO A 108 -25.71 -4.40 -25.14
CA PRO A 108 -25.69 -4.57 -23.70
C PRO A 108 -24.32 -4.18 -23.10
N VAL A 109 -24.35 -3.60 -21.90
CA VAL A 109 -23.19 -3.32 -21.04
C VAL A 109 -23.50 -3.83 -19.65
N THR A 110 -22.71 -4.77 -19.13
CA THR A 110 -22.89 -5.29 -17.77
C THR A 110 -21.82 -4.70 -16.85
N VAL A 111 -22.27 -3.98 -15.83
CA VAL A 111 -21.46 -3.35 -14.79
C VAL A 111 -21.42 -4.29 -13.59
N PRO A 112 -20.27 -4.91 -13.27
CA PRO A 112 -20.14 -5.75 -12.08
C PRO A 112 -20.19 -4.91 -10.80
N ASP A 113 -20.63 -5.52 -9.70
CA ASP A 113 -20.60 -4.89 -8.39
C ASP A 113 -19.15 -4.72 -7.92
N GLY A 114 -18.77 -3.48 -7.58
CA GLY A 114 -17.40 -3.11 -7.19
C GLY A 114 -16.34 -3.22 -8.30
N GLY A 115 -16.71 -3.63 -9.52
CA GLY A 115 -15.76 -3.86 -10.60
C GLY A 115 -15.76 -2.80 -11.69
N THR A 116 -14.76 -2.86 -12.56
CA THR A 116 -14.63 -1.99 -13.74
C THR A 116 -14.93 -2.77 -15.02
N VAL A 117 -15.65 -2.17 -15.96
CA VAL A 117 -15.88 -2.69 -17.31
C VAL A 117 -15.40 -1.68 -18.35
N ALA A 118 -14.49 -2.12 -19.22
CA ALA A 118 -14.02 -1.31 -20.34
C ALA A 118 -14.88 -1.58 -21.58
N CYS A 119 -15.38 -0.51 -22.18
CA CYS A 119 -16.26 -0.53 -23.34
C CYS A 119 -15.72 0.38 -24.45
N THR A 120 -15.57 -0.18 -25.64
CA THR A 120 -15.29 0.60 -26.85
C THR A 120 -16.59 0.81 -27.63
N PHE A 121 -16.89 2.07 -27.91
CA PHE A 121 -18.08 2.53 -28.61
C PHE A 121 -17.74 2.96 -30.03
N SER A 122 -18.63 2.65 -30.98
CA SER A 122 -18.56 3.14 -32.37
C SER A 122 -19.97 3.42 -32.89
N LEU A 123 -20.09 4.24 -33.93
CA LEU A 123 -21.32 4.45 -34.69
C LEU A 123 -21.64 3.25 -35.58
N ALA A 124 -20.61 2.50 -36.00
CA ALA A 124 -20.75 1.36 -36.91
C ALA A 124 -21.21 0.07 -36.21
N GLY A 125 -21.04 -0.05 -34.89
CA GLY A 125 -21.27 -1.28 -34.13
C GLY A 125 -21.83 -1.04 -32.74
N ALA A 126 -22.34 -2.12 -32.14
CA ALA A 126 -22.77 -2.09 -30.74
C ALA A 126 -21.55 -1.92 -29.81
N PRO A 127 -21.72 -1.41 -28.57
CA PRO A 127 -20.63 -1.33 -27.61
C PRO A 127 -19.94 -2.69 -27.46
N ALA A 128 -18.63 -2.70 -27.67
CA ALA A 128 -17.79 -3.86 -27.43
C ALA A 128 -17.25 -3.74 -26.01
N CYS A 129 -17.93 -4.40 -25.07
CA CYS A 129 -17.52 -4.43 -23.67
C CYS A 129 -16.90 -5.78 -23.35
N GLY A 130 -15.66 -5.76 -22.86
CA GLY A 130 -15.03 -6.94 -22.26
C GLY A 130 -15.44 -7.01 -20.80
N GLY A 131 -16.13 -8.09 -20.39
CA GLY A 131 -16.36 -8.34 -18.97
C GLY A 131 -15.02 -8.40 -18.25
N GLY A 132 -14.87 -7.65 -17.16
CA GLY A 132 -13.65 -7.36 -16.38
C GLY A 132 -12.68 -8.50 -16.16
N SER A 133 -12.00 -8.86 -17.25
CA SER A 133 -10.70 -9.49 -17.41
C SER A 133 -10.19 -9.00 -18.78
N GLY A 134 -10.29 -7.68 -19.00
CA GLY A 134 -9.31 -7.05 -19.88
C GLY A 134 -7.93 -7.41 -19.33
N PRO A 135 -6.88 -7.47 -20.18
CA PRO A 135 -5.52 -7.63 -19.67
C PRO A 135 -5.34 -6.56 -18.61
N GLY A 136 -5.26 -6.96 -17.34
CA GLY A 136 -5.54 -6.00 -16.28
C GLY A 136 -4.48 -4.89 -16.29
N SER A 137 -4.81 -3.73 -15.74
CA SER A 137 -3.98 -2.54 -15.91
C SER A 137 -2.80 -2.54 -14.95
N GLY A 138 -1.65 -2.08 -15.40
CA GLY A 138 -0.55 -1.68 -14.52
C GLY A 138 -0.30 -0.17 -14.60
N THR A 139 0.47 0.32 -13.64
CA THR A 139 0.92 1.72 -13.62
C THR A 139 2.32 1.79 -14.20
N LEU A 140 2.56 2.58 -15.24
CA LEU A 140 3.90 2.89 -15.74
C LEU A 140 4.35 4.24 -15.18
N GLU A 141 5.36 4.26 -14.31
CA GLU A 141 6.05 5.49 -13.92
C GLU A 141 7.22 5.77 -14.89
N LEU A 142 7.14 6.87 -15.63
CA LEU A 142 8.21 7.34 -16.50
C LEU A 142 9.05 8.40 -15.77
N VAL A 143 10.33 8.13 -15.56
CA VAL A 143 11.29 9.05 -14.94
C VAL A 143 12.28 9.57 -15.98
N VAL A 144 12.40 10.89 -16.11
CA VAL A 144 13.40 11.50 -17.00
C VAL A 144 14.78 11.47 -16.34
N GLY A 145 15.69 10.63 -16.86
CA GLY A 145 17.05 10.51 -16.34
C GLY A 145 17.98 11.69 -16.68
N GLU A 146 17.53 12.63 -17.50
CA GLU A 146 18.28 13.85 -17.81
C GLU A 146 18.15 14.87 -16.66
N PRO A 147 19.24 15.50 -16.18
CA PRO A 147 19.21 16.35 -14.98
C PRO A 147 18.54 17.72 -15.20
N SER A 148 18.35 18.14 -16.44
CA SER A 148 17.72 19.43 -16.80
C SER A 148 17.19 19.38 -18.23
N GLY A 149 16.25 20.26 -18.59
CA GLY A 149 15.66 20.34 -19.93
C GLY A 149 14.14 20.22 -19.93
N SER A 150 13.56 20.14 -21.13
CA SER A 150 12.12 19.93 -21.33
C SER A 150 11.92 18.80 -22.32
N TYR A 151 11.17 17.79 -21.90
CA TYR A 151 11.10 16.51 -22.58
C TYR A 151 9.65 16.09 -22.79
N ALA A 152 9.43 15.20 -23.77
CA ALA A 152 8.25 14.36 -23.83
C ALA A 152 8.69 12.90 -23.64
N ALA A 153 8.20 12.25 -22.59
CA ALA A 153 8.35 10.81 -22.41
C ALA A 153 7.06 10.13 -22.87
N GLY A 154 7.16 9.06 -23.66
CA GLY A 154 5.97 8.41 -24.18
C GLY A 154 6.20 6.97 -24.58
N VAL A 155 5.08 6.26 -24.70
CA VAL A 155 5.01 4.84 -25.05
C VAL A 155 3.99 4.57 -26.14
N CYS A 156 4.22 3.50 -26.90
CA CYS A 156 3.33 2.94 -27.88
C CYS A 156 3.13 1.45 -27.60
N ALA A 157 1.91 0.94 -27.74
CA ALA A 157 1.67 -0.50 -27.64
C ALA A 157 2.43 -1.24 -28.76
N ASP A 158 3.05 -2.38 -28.45
CA ASP A 158 3.70 -3.22 -29.46
C ASP A 158 2.70 -3.64 -30.55
N PRO A 159 3.08 -3.58 -31.85
CA PRO A 159 4.41 -3.33 -32.41
C PRO A 159 4.72 -1.85 -32.72
N GLY A 160 3.84 -0.92 -32.35
CA GLY A 160 4.03 0.50 -32.56
C GLY A 160 5.24 1.04 -31.79
N VAL A 161 5.98 1.97 -32.40
CA VAL A 161 7.04 2.74 -31.73
C VAL A 161 6.68 4.23 -31.69
N PRO A 162 7.09 4.97 -30.65
CA PRO A 162 6.88 6.42 -30.61
C PRO A 162 7.61 7.13 -31.75
N VAL A 163 6.97 8.15 -32.32
CA VAL A 163 7.52 8.98 -33.40
C VAL A 163 7.66 10.42 -32.89
N ALA A 164 8.80 11.06 -33.17
CA ALA A 164 9.06 12.42 -32.72
C ALA A 164 7.94 13.40 -33.15
N PHE A 165 7.43 14.17 -32.19
CA PHE A 165 6.36 15.17 -32.38
C PHE A 165 5.04 14.61 -32.94
N SER A 166 4.77 13.33 -32.74
CA SER A 166 3.53 12.67 -33.16
C SER A 166 2.77 12.14 -31.95
N SER A 167 1.45 12.34 -31.92
CA SER A 167 0.54 11.63 -31.00
C SER A 167 0.15 10.24 -31.51
N VAL A 168 0.71 9.84 -32.65
CA VAL A 168 0.43 8.58 -33.36
C VAL A 168 1.73 7.78 -33.45
N CYS A 169 1.65 6.51 -33.08
CA CYS A 169 2.69 5.51 -33.18
C CYS A 169 3.00 5.17 -34.64
N SER A 170 4.14 4.51 -34.89
CA SER A 170 4.57 4.13 -36.24
C SER A 170 3.60 3.21 -36.98
N ASP A 171 2.73 2.49 -36.25
CA ASP A 171 1.72 1.58 -36.76
C ASP A 171 0.32 2.22 -36.91
N GLY A 172 0.20 3.51 -36.61
CA GLY A 172 -1.08 4.23 -36.61
C GLY A 172 -1.84 4.19 -35.28
N GLY A 173 -1.34 3.47 -34.27
CA GLY A 173 -1.91 3.46 -32.92
C GLY A 173 -1.72 4.79 -32.19
N SER A 174 -2.45 4.98 -31.09
CA SER A 174 -2.32 6.18 -30.25
C SER A 174 -1.10 6.06 -29.32
N ALA A 175 -0.26 7.09 -29.31
CA ALA A 175 0.83 7.19 -28.35
C ALA A 175 0.31 7.77 -27.02
N GLN A 176 0.77 7.21 -25.90
CA GLN A 176 0.57 7.79 -24.57
C GLN A 176 1.84 8.55 -24.20
N PHE A 177 1.75 9.84 -23.86
CA PHE A 177 2.94 10.63 -23.52
C PHE A 177 2.62 11.73 -22.51
N ALA A 178 3.68 12.22 -21.87
CA ALA A 178 3.64 13.30 -20.92
C ALA A 178 4.83 14.25 -21.13
N PHE A 179 4.62 15.53 -20.82
CA PHE A 179 5.65 16.55 -20.91
C PHE A 179 6.29 16.77 -19.53
N LEU A 180 7.61 16.63 -19.45
CA LEU A 180 8.35 16.56 -18.21
C LEU A 180 9.57 17.47 -18.22
N ALA A 181 9.92 18.03 -17.07
CA ALA A 181 11.23 18.62 -16.87
C ALA A 181 12.29 17.52 -16.64
N GLY A 182 13.57 17.86 -16.80
CA GLY A 182 14.65 16.94 -16.40
C GLY A 182 14.53 16.54 -14.93
N GLY A 183 14.68 15.25 -14.63
CA GLY A 183 14.52 14.67 -13.29
C GLY A 183 13.09 14.52 -12.80
N ALA A 184 12.08 14.95 -13.57
CA ALA A 184 10.68 14.77 -13.20
C ALA A 184 10.16 13.37 -13.57
N SER A 185 9.09 12.94 -12.90
CA SER A 185 8.37 11.71 -13.22
C SER A 185 6.86 11.95 -13.46
N THR A 186 6.20 10.96 -14.04
CA THR A 186 4.74 10.89 -14.22
C THR A 186 4.28 9.45 -14.30
N SER A 187 3.06 9.20 -13.83
CA SER A 187 2.42 7.89 -13.91
C SER A 187 1.44 7.85 -15.10
N LEU A 188 1.44 6.74 -15.83
CA LEU A 188 0.50 6.42 -16.90
C LEU A 188 -0.19 5.10 -16.53
N LEU A 189 -1.52 5.09 -16.46
CA LEU A 189 -2.27 3.84 -16.32
C LEU A 189 -2.39 3.19 -17.70
N LEU A 190 -1.87 1.98 -17.86
CA LEU A 190 -1.81 1.27 -19.13
C LEU A 190 -2.41 -0.13 -18.99
N PRO A 191 -3.14 -0.64 -20.00
CA PRO A 191 -3.47 -2.06 -20.05
C PRO A 191 -2.19 -2.91 -19.95
N SER A 192 -2.24 -4.08 -19.31
CA SER A 192 -1.08 -4.97 -19.34
C SER A 192 -0.74 -5.38 -20.76
N GLY A 193 0.55 -5.47 -21.03
CA GLY A 193 1.07 -5.73 -22.36
C GLY A 193 2.50 -5.25 -22.52
N THR A 194 2.99 -5.41 -23.75
CA THR A 194 4.31 -4.91 -24.16
C THR A 194 4.15 -3.60 -24.91
N TYR A 195 5.01 -2.66 -24.59
CA TYR A 195 5.08 -1.32 -25.14
C TYR A 195 6.50 -1.01 -25.59
N HIS A 196 6.64 0.04 -26.38
CA HIS A 196 7.91 0.65 -26.73
C HIS A 196 7.95 2.08 -26.18
N GLY A 197 8.92 2.36 -25.31
CA GLY A 197 9.12 3.67 -24.71
C GLY A 197 10.32 4.43 -25.27
N THR A 198 10.28 5.75 -25.17
CA THR A 198 11.41 6.63 -25.50
C THR A 198 11.29 8.00 -24.85
N LEU A 199 12.35 8.82 -24.98
CA LEU A 199 12.41 10.21 -24.56
C LEU A 199 12.65 11.13 -25.76
N LEU A 200 11.89 12.21 -25.89
CA LEU A 200 12.08 13.27 -26.88
C LEU A 200 12.53 14.55 -26.19
N ASP A 201 13.64 15.13 -26.62
CA ASP A 201 14.03 16.49 -26.23
C ASP A 201 13.26 17.51 -27.08
N LEU A 202 12.46 18.35 -26.43
CA LEU A 202 11.62 19.35 -27.11
C LEU A 202 12.43 20.52 -27.67
N GLY A 203 13.62 20.77 -27.12
CA GLY A 203 14.51 21.85 -27.56
C GLY A 203 15.25 21.51 -28.84
N SER A 204 15.77 20.28 -28.94
CA SER A 204 16.52 19.82 -30.12
C SER A 204 15.70 19.01 -31.12
N GLY A 205 14.57 18.43 -30.69
CA GLY A 205 13.80 17.45 -31.46
C GLY A 205 14.47 16.09 -31.57
N THR A 206 15.50 15.84 -30.75
CA THR A 206 16.21 14.55 -30.73
C THR A 206 15.35 13.52 -30.01
N LEU A 207 15.06 12.42 -30.70
CA LEU A 207 14.43 11.23 -30.12
C LEU A 207 15.54 10.31 -29.60
N GLY A 208 15.44 9.90 -28.34
CA GLY A 208 16.32 8.91 -27.74
C GLY A 208 16.11 7.52 -28.34
N PRO A 209 16.92 6.53 -27.93
CA PRO A 209 16.69 5.14 -28.31
C PRO A 209 15.31 4.66 -27.87
N VAL A 210 14.68 3.84 -28.70
CA VAL A 210 13.42 3.15 -28.37
C VAL A 210 13.76 1.80 -27.74
N GLY A 211 13.05 1.42 -26.68
CA GLY A 211 13.20 0.10 -26.07
C GLY A 211 11.90 -0.45 -25.47
N PRO A 212 11.89 -1.74 -25.12
CA PRO A 212 10.70 -2.41 -24.62
C PRO A 212 10.35 -1.93 -23.21
N VAL A 213 9.06 -1.86 -22.93
CA VAL A 213 8.46 -1.61 -21.62
C VAL A 213 7.37 -2.66 -21.44
N VAL A 214 7.44 -3.48 -20.41
CA VAL A 214 6.40 -4.48 -20.13
C VAL A 214 5.62 -3.99 -18.93
N VAL A 215 4.29 -3.89 -19.06
CA VAL A 215 3.38 -3.56 -17.97
C VAL A 215 2.58 -4.81 -17.67
N ALA A 216 2.70 -5.38 -16.47
CA ALA A 216 1.84 -6.47 -16.04
C ALA A 216 0.60 -5.93 -15.32
N ASP A 217 -0.36 -6.82 -15.07
CA ASP A 217 -1.57 -6.48 -14.33
C ASP A 217 -1.23 -6.20 -12.87
N GLY A 218 -1.78 -5.10 -12.31
CA GLY A 218 -1.56 -4.69 -10.92
C GLY A 218 -0.16 -4.14 -10.61
N GLN A 219 0.85 -4.39 -11.45
CA GLN A 219 2.21 -3.94 -11.20
C GLN A 219 2.41 -2.44 -11.45
N THR A 220 3.33 -1.85 -10.69
CA THR A 220 3.91 -0.55 -11.00
C THR A 220 5.24 -0.79 -11.69
N VAL A 221 5.45 -0.24 -12.88
CA VAL A 221 6.70 -0.39 -13.61
C VAL A 221 7.36 0.97 -13.67
N THR A 222 8.54 1.09 -13.09
CA THR A 222 9.31 2.33 -13.10
C THR A 222 10.35 2.26 -14.22
N CYS A 223 10.23 3.13 -15.20
CA CYS A 223 11.15 3.21 -16.33
C CYS A 223 11.92 4.53 -16.31
N VAL A 224 13.25 4.43 -16.18
CA VAL A 224 14.15 5.56 -16.44
C VAL A 224 14.40 5.68 -17.93
N VAL A 225 14.00 6.81 -18.51
CA VAL A 225 14.18 7.12 -19.93
C VAL A 225 15.24 8.21 -20.10
N THR A 226 16.13 8.06 -21.09
CA THR A 226 17.23 9.01 -21.38
C THR A 226 17.37 9.23 -22.89
N LEU A 227 18.12 10.26 -23.30
CA LEU A 227 18.44 10.47 -24.72
C LEU A 227 19.54 9.54 -25.23
N SER A 228 20.28 8.87 -24.34
CA SER A 228 21.49 8.12 -24.68
C SER A 228 21.33 6.59 -24.59
N ALA A 229 20.30 6.12 -23.89
CA ALA A 229 20.00 4.71 -23.69
C ALA A 229 18.49 4.44 -23.84
N ALA A 230 18.15 3.21 -24.22
CA ALA A 230 16.78 2.72 -24.19
C ALA A 230 16.21 2.77 -22.76
N PRO A 231 14.87 2.79 -22.59
CA PRO A 231 14.24 2.71 -21.27
C PRO A 231 14.83 1.58 -20.44
N ALA A 232 15.24 1.89 -19.21
CA ALA A 232 15.63 0.92 -18.20
C ALA A 232 14.48 0.82 -17.21
N CYS A 233 13.75 -0.29 -17.26
CA CYS A 233 12.56 -0.51 -16.46
C CYS A 233 12.82 -1.54 -15.37
N THR A 234 12.33 -1.25 -14.17
CA THR A 234 12.20 -2.21 -13.08
C THR A 234 10.71 -2.42 -12.81
N ALA A 235 10.31 -3.68 -12.71
CA ALA A 235 8.99 -4.02 -12.22
C ALA A 235 9.05 -3.89 -10.69
N ASP A 236 8.12 -3.10 -10.16
CA ASP A 236 7.79 -3.00 -8.75
C ASP A 236 6.42 -3.69 -8.63
N ASP A 237 6.35 -4.71 -7.80
CA ASP A 237 5.14 -5.48 -7.58
C ASP A 237 4.07 -4.71 -6.79
N GLY A 238 4.36 -3.45 -6.46
CA GLY A 238 3.49 -2.52 -5.74
C GLY A 238 3.82 -2.42 -4.26
N ASP A 239 4.87 -3.10 -3.80
CA ASP A 239 5.27 -3.08 -2.41
C ASP A 239 5.89 -1.73 -1.98
N GLY A 240 6.37 -0.93 -2.94
CA GLY A 240 6.98 0.39 -2.73
C GLY A 240 8.50 0.39 -2.61
N VAL A 241 9.19 -0.72 -2.90
CA VAL A 241 10.65 -0.79 -3.01
C VAL A 241 11.10 -1.27 -4.40
N ASP A 242 12.24 -0.75 -4.86
CA ASP A 242 12.89 -1.22 -6.09
C ASP A 242 13.84 -2.37 -5.74
N GLU A 243 13.43 -3.58 -6.07
CA GLU A 243 14.15 -4.79 -5.67
C GLU A 243 15.25 -5.16 -6.67
N PRO A 244 16.39 -5.72 -6.21
CA PRO A 244 17.43 -6.13 -7.13
C PRO A 244 16.97 -7.33 -7.98
N ALA A 245 17.06 -7.17 -9.31
CA ALA A 245 16.59 -8.19 -10.26
C ALA A 245 17.17 -9.60 -9.98
N GLY A 246 16.27 -10.59 -9.88
CA GLY A 246 16.60 -12.00 -9.70
C GLY A 246 17.05 -12.39 -8.29
N VAL A 247 16.91 -11.49 -7.31
CA VAL A 247 17.06 -11.84 -5.90
C VAL A 247 15.82 -12.63 -5.45
N ASP A 248 16.07 -13.67 -4.66
CA ASP A 248 15.10 -14.57 -4.02
C ASP A 248 15.50 -14.65 -2.54
N GLY A 249 15.05 -13.65 -1.79
CA GLY A 249 15.46 -13.40 -0.42
C GLY A 249 14.78 -14.33 0.59
N ASN A 250 13.57 -14.80 0.26
CA ASN A 250 12.83 -15.78 1.06
C ASN A 250 13.22 -17.24 0.71
N GLY A 251 13.91 -17.46 -0.42
CA GLY A 251 14.49 -18.74 -0.80
C GLY A 251 13.48 -19.75 -1.36
N ASP A 252 12.36 -19.28 -1.93
CA ASP A 252 11.31 -20.15 -2.47
C ASP A 252 11.47 -20.50 -3.96
N GLY A 253 12.46 -19.90 -4.63
CA GLY A 253 12.80 -20.12 -6.03
C GLY A 253 12.10 -19.17 -7.02
N ILE A 254 11.32 -18.21 -6.54
CA ILE A 254 10.72 -17.12 -7.32
C ILE A 254 11.50 -15.84 -6.97
N ALA A 255 11.75 -14.98 -7.95
CA ALA A 255 12.40 -13.70 -7.64
C ALA A 255 11.42 -12.81 -6.85
N ASP A 256 11.92 -12.10 -5.84
CA ASP A 256 11.07 -11.28 -4.96
C ASP A 256 10.31 -10.20 -5.76
N ALA A 257 10.95 -9.61 -6.78
CA ALA A 257 10.35 -8.68 -7.75
C ALA A 257 9.15 -9.21 -8.56
N ASP A 258 8.90 -10.52 -8.49
CA ASP A 258 7.75 -11.16 -9.12
C ASP A 258 6.67 -11.56 -8.09
N GLN A 259 6.81 -11.17 -6.82
CA GLN A 259 6.02 -11.66 -5.69
C GLN A 259 5.48 -10.53 -4.82
N ALA A 260 4.25 -10.06 -5.07
CA ALA A 260 3.59 -9.01 -4.28
C ALA A 260 3.56 -9.21 -2.74
N SER A 261 3.87 -10.41 -2.23
CA SER A 261 3.98 -10.72 -0.81
C SER A 261 5.41 -10.68 -0.27
N VAL A 262 6.42 -10.30 -1.06
CA VAL A 262 7.84 -10.35 -0.69
C VAL A 262 8.54 -9.07 -1.15
N ALA A 263 9.33 -8.49 -0.25
CA ALA A 263 10.01 -7.22 -0.44
C ALA A 263 11.48 -7.34 -0.05
N THR A 264 12.42 -7.21 -0.98
CA THR A 264 13.87 -7.26 -0.73
C THR A 264 14.59 -5.99 -1.11
N PHE A 265 15.16 -5.33 -0.11
CA PHE A 265 15.75 -4.00 -0.25
C PHE A 265 17.03 -3.82 0.57
N VAL A 266 17.79 -2.77 0.26
CA VAL A 266 18.90 -2.31 1.10
C VAL A 266 18.33 -1.47 2.25
N PRO A 267 18.55 -1.85 3.52
CA PRO A 267 18.03 -1.12 4.67
C PRO A 267 18.67 0.25 4.86
N ALA A 268 18.04 1.09 5.68
CA ALA A 268 18.54 2.44 5.99
C ALA A 268 19.88 2.44 6.76
N VAL A 269 20.20 1.34 7.45
CA VAL A 269 21.48 1.12 8.13
C VAL A 269 22.08 -0.18 7.61
N GLY A 270 23.36 -0.14 7.22
CA GLY A 270 24.05 -1.29 6.62
C GLY A 270 24.05 -1.24 5.09
N SER A 271 24.48 -2.33 4.46
CA SER A 271 24.55 -2.45 2.99
C SER A 271 24.06 -3.80 2.45
N ASP A 272 23.84 -4.76 3.34
CA ASP A 272 23.35 -6.09 2.98
C ASP A 272 21.82 -6.07 2.90
N LEU A 273 21.25 -6.95 2.07
CA LEU A 273 19.81 -6.98 1.81
C LEU A 273 19.02 -7.47 3.01
N VAL A 274 17.81 -6.94 3.15
CA VAL A 274 16.77 -7.38 4.08
C VAL A 274 15.57 -7.79 3.25
N THR A 275 14.91 -8.87 3.65
CA THR A 275 13.66 -9.34 3.01
C THR A 275 12.52 -9.31 4.03
N ILE A 276 11.37 -8.80 3.62
CA ILE A 276 10.11 -8.94 4.33
C ILE A 276 9.24 -9.88 3.49
N ALA A 277 8.75 -10.97 4.06
CA ALA A 277 7.94 -11.95 3.35
C ALA A 277 6.64 -12.23 4.12
N ALA A 278 5.52 -11.99 3.47
CA ALA A 278 4.18 -12.40 3.88
C ALA A 278 3.80 -13.73 3.17
N PRO A 279 2.83 -14.49 3.69
CA PRO A 279 2.43 -15.75 3.07
C PRO A 279 1.64 -15.53 1.78
N ASP A 280 1.62 -16.56 0.92
CA ASP A 280 0.85 -16.56 -0.33
C ASP A 280 -0.59 -16.06 -0.15
N GLY A 281 -0.97 -15.12 -1.00
CA GLY A 281 -2.31 -14.52 -1.02
C GLY A 281 -2.47 -13.26 -0.17
N ALA A 282 -1.50 -12.92 0.68
CA ALA A 282 -1.32 -11.58 1.19
C ALA A 282 -0.54 -10.71 0.18
N SER A 283 -0.52 -9.40 0.38
CA SER A 283 0.39 -8.49 -0.35
C SER A 283 1.02 -7.47 0.58
N LEU A 284 2.27 -7.12 0.29
CA LEU A 284 3.00 -6.03 0.93
C LEU A 284 2.77 -4.74 0.13
N ARG A 285 2.71 -3.61 0.84
CA ARG A 285 2.73 -2.26 0.26
C ARG A 285 3.32 -1.26 1.22
N ALA A 286 3.70 -0.09 0.68
CA ALA A 286 4.29 1.00 1.44
C ALA A 286 5.50 0.56 2.30
N VAL A 287 6.31 -0.36 1.76
CA VAL A 287 7.56 -0.78 2.36
C VAL A 287 8.52 0.41 2.37
N THR A 288 9.06 0.71 3.55
CA THR A 288 9.90 1.88 3.80
C THR A 288 10.98 1.55 4.81
N THR A 289 12.10 2.28 4.72
CA THR A 289 13.18 2.21 5.70
C THR A 289 13.60 3.60 6.14
N ALA A 290 13.97 3.74 7.41
CA ALA A 290 14.44 5.00 7.96
C ALA A 290 15.49 4.82 9.06
N VAL A 291 16.48 5.70 9.10
CA VAL A 291 17.45 5.77 10.23
C VAL A 291 16.83 6.40 11.48
N THR A 292 15.76 7.17 11.32
CA THR A 292 15.09 7.91 12.39
C THR A 292 13.59 7.74 12.26
N ALA A 293 12.92 7.59 13.40
CA ALA A 293 11.47 7.62 13.49
C ALA A 293 11.02 8.66 14.52
N SER A 294 9.74 9.00 14.50
CA SER A 294 9.10 9.89 15.48
C SER A 294 8.00 9.11 16.22
N PRO A 295 8.15 8.85 17.52
CA PRO A 295 9.28 9.19 18.39
C PRO A 295 10.57 8.42 18.04
N PRO A 296 11.75 8.94 18.41
CA PRO A 296 13.00 8.23 18.18
C PRO A 296 13.00 6.88 18.92
N PRO A 297 13.64 5.84 18.34
CA PRO A 297 13.90 4.58 19.04
C PRO A 297 14.59 4.79 20.41
N PRO A 298 14.46 3.86 21.35
CA PRO A 298 15.17 3.91 22.63
C PRO A 298 16.69 4.13 22.42
N PRO A 299 17.33 5.10 23.11
CA PRO A 299 18.72 5.47 22.80
C PRO A 299 19.78 4.36 22.95
N ALA A 300 19.49 3.31 23.71
CA ALA A 300 20.41 2.17 23.87
C ALA A 300 20.03 0.96 22.98
N ALA A 301 19.01 1.09 22.13
CA ALA A 301 18.72 0.09 21.11
C ALA A 301 19.74 0.18 19.98
N THR A 302 20.34 -0.95 19.60
CA THR A 302 21.06 -1.04 18.34
C THR A 302 20.06 -1.43 17.25
N LEU A 303 19.94 -0.58 16.22
CA LEU A 303 19.09 -0.82 15.06
C LEU A 303 19.98 -1.27 13.89
N PRO A 304 20.26 -2.59 13.75
CA PRO A 304 21.20 -3.08 12.75
C PRO A 304 20.80 -2.70 11.31
N ILE A 305 19.51 -2.53 11.08
CA ILE A 305 18.92 -2.20 9.76
C ILE A 305 18.07 -0.91 9.76
N GLY A 306 18.06 -0.16 10.88
CA GLY A 306 17.17 0.99 11.05
C GLY A 306 15.74 0.60 11.40
N VAL A 307 14.80 1.50 11.09
CA VAL A 307 13.35 1.33 11.25
C VAL A 307 12.73 0.89 9.94
N LEU A 308 11.88 -0.13 10.01
CA LEU A 308 11.06 -0.63 8.92
C LEU A 308 9.64 -0.07 9.04
N GLY A 309 9.00 0.16 7.90
CA GLY A 309 7.57 0.42 7.81
C GLY A 309 7.00 -0.36 6.64
N PHE A 310 5.89 -1.06 6.82
CA PHE A 310 5.18 -1.74 5.74
C PHE A 310 3.69 -1.84 6.07
N THR A 311 2.88 -2.18 5.07
CA THR A 311 1.48 -2.55 5.22
C THR A 311 1.28 -3.92 4.59
N VAL A 312 0.55 -4.80 5.28
CA VAL A 312 0.17 -6.11 4.76
C VAL A 312 -1.33 -6.10 4.50
N ASP A 313 -1.74 -6.24 3.25
CA ASP A 313 -3.13 -6.54 2.92
C ASP A 313 -3.34 -8.05 3.01
N LEU A 314 -4.32 -8.47 3.81
CA LEU A 314 -4.60 -9.86 4.10
C LEU A 314 -5.36 -10.54 2.95
N ALA A 315 -5.16 -11.84 2.81
CA ALA A 315 -5.98 -12.67 1.94
C ALA A 315 -7.47 -12.58 2.35
N PRO A 316 -8.42 -12.62 1.40
CA PRO A 316 -9.84 -12.50 1.71
C PRO A 316 -10.33 -13.53 2.75
N GLY A 317 -10.85 -13.03 3.88
CA GLY A 317 -11.39 -13.86 4.96
C GLY A 317 -10.39 -14.20 6.06
N GLU A 318 -9.13 -13.82 5.91
CA GLU A 318 -8.12 -13.90 6.98
C GLU A 318 -8.18 -12.67 7.88
N SER A 319 -7.76 -12.85 9.13
CA SER A 319 -7.66 -11.76 10.13
C SER A 319 -6.31 -11.74 10.85
N ALA A 320 -5.38 -12.59 10.44
CA ALA A 320 -4.06 -12.75 11.04
C ALA A 320 -3.06 -13.21 9.99
N VAL A 321 -1.78 -12.91 10.22
CA VAL A 321 -0.69 -13.23 9.28
C VAL A 321 0.62 -13.43 10.03
N ASP A 322 1.44 -14.36 9.55
CA ASP A 322 2.82 -14.53 9.97
C ASP A 322 3.73 -13.87 8.93
N VAL A 323 4.49 -12.84 9.30
CA VAL A 323 5.39 -12.10 8.41
C VAL A 323 6.83 -12.38 8.81
N ASP A 324 7.63 -12.89 7.88
CA ASP A 324 9.06 -13.13 8.10
C ASP A 324 9.88 -11.90 7.71
N VAL A 325 10.63 -11.36 8.67
CA VAL A 325 11.68 -10.37 8.44
C VAL A 325 13.03 -11.09 8.48
N ILE A 326 13.61 -11.29 7.30
CA ILE A 326 14.86 -12.02 7.07
C ILE A 326 16.00 -11.00 7.04
N LEU A 327 16.90 -11.10 8.01
CA LEU A 327 17.99 -10.14 8.23
C LEU A 327 19.32 -10.64 7.63
N PRO A 328 20.29 -9.74 7.41
CA PRO A 328 21.64 -10.13 7.03
C PRO A 328 22.23 -11.18 7.98
N PRO A 329 22.96 -12.17 7.45
CA PRO A 329 23.56 -13.22 8.28
C PRO A 329 24.42 -12.67 9.42
N GLY A 330 24.19 -13.18 10.63
CA GLY A 330 24.90 -12.76 11.84
C GLY A 330 24.34 -11.51 12.53
N THR A 331 23.21 -10.96 12.05
CA THR A 331 22.49 -9.87 12.75
C THR A 331 22.05 -10.31 14.15
N ALA A 332 21.63 -11.58 14.29
CA ALA A 332 21.27 -12.22 15.56
C ALA A 332 20.36 -11.36 16.47
N PRO A 333 19.20 -10.88 15.96
CA PRO A 333 18.27 -10.05 16.72
C PRO A 333 17.85 -10.74 18.02
N THR A 334 17.52 -9.94 19.03
CA THR A 334 17.12 -10.41 20.37
C THR A 334 15.66 -10.13 20.67
N SER A 335 15.06 -9.16 19.98
CA SER A 335 13.64 -8.83 20.04
C SER A 335 13.25 -8.03 18.79
N TYR A 336 11.96 -7.71 18.67
CA TYR A 336 11.41 -6.79 17.68
C TYR A 336 10.52 -5.80 18.43
N ALA A 337 10.58 -4.51 18.10
CA ALA A 337 9.71 -3.50 18.70
C ALA A 337 8.84 -2.84 17.65
N LYS A 338 7.59 -2.55 18.03
CA LYS A 338 6.61 -1.80 17.23
C LYS A 338 6.30 -0.46 17.82
N LEU A 339 5.91 0.49 16.98
CA LEU A 339 5.38 1.77 17.46
C LEU A 339 3.88 1.63 17.76
N VAL A 340 3.52 1.60 19.05
CA VAL A 340 2.12 1.50 19.51
C VAL A 340 1.74 2.75 20.28
N GLY A 341 0.74 3.48 19.81
CA GLY A 341 0.24 4.68 20.49
C GLY A 341 1.33 5.74 20.75
N GLY A 342 2.31 5.86 19.84
CA GLY A 342 3.44 6.78 19.99
C GLY A 342 4.50 6.30 20.99
N THR A 343 4.56 5.01 21.34
CA THR A 343 5.60 4.42 22.19
C THR A 343 6.13 3.13 21.56
N TRP A 344 7.45 2.92 21.61
CA TRP A 344 8.06 1.67 21.16
C TRP A 344 7.81 0.54 22.17
N VAL A 345 7.20 -0.55 21.72
CA VAL A 345 6.81 -1.71 22.52
C VAL A 345 7.43 -2.97 21.94
N ASP A 346 8.14 -3.74 22.77
CA ASP A 346 8.65 -5.07 22.42
C ASP A 346 7.49 -6.04 22.18
N LEU A 347 7.48 -6.73 21.02
CA LEU A 347 6.43 -7.68 20.65
C LEU A 347 6.41 -8.92 21.55
N GLY A 348 7.53 -9.26 22.18
CA GLY A 348 7.62 -10.43 23.06
C GLY A 348 7.17 -11.72 22.36
N ALA A 349 6.05 -12.29 22.82
CA ALA A 349 5.52 -13.54 22.26
C ALA A 349 4.82 -13.38 20.90
N ALA A 350 4.52 -12.16 20.46
CA ALA A 350 4.02 -11.88 19.12
C ALA A 350 5.13 -11.85 18.06
N ALA A 351 6.38 -12.17 18.44
CA ALA A 351 7.47 -12.40 17.51
C ALA A 351 8.24 -13.68 17.89
N THR A 352 8.53 -14.52 16.90
CA THR A 352 9.42 -15.66 17.03
C THR A 352 10.73 -15.35 16.33
N ILE A 353 11.86 -15.56 17.01
CA ILE A 353 13.19 -15.30 16.44
C ILE A 353 13.96 -16.62 16.29
N ALA A 354 14.36 -16.93 15.07
CA ALA A 354 15.14 -18.11 14.71
C ALA A 354 16.38 -17.73 13.89
N GLY A 355 17.51 -17.54 14.58
CA GLY A 355 18.74 -17.08 13.94
C GLY A 355 18.60 -15.62 13.49
N ASP A 356 18.67 -15.39 12.18
CA ASP A 356 18.54 -14.08 11.54
C ASP A 356 17.15 -13.82 10.97
N VAL A 357 16.17 -14.71 11.25
CA VAL A 357 14.77 -14.53 10.83
C VAL A 357 13.92 -14.15 12.04
N VAL A 358 13.12 -13.10 11.88
CA VAL A 358 12.09 -12.68 12.85
C VAL A 358 10.72 -12.90 12.22
N THR A 359 9.96 -13.87 12.72
CA THR A 359 8.56 -14.09 12.33
C THR A 359 7.64 -13.28 13.23
N LEU A 360 6.88 -12.35 12.65
CA LEU A 360 5.90 -11.50 13.33
C LEU A 360 4.52 -12.16 13.25
N HIS A 361 3.86 -12.36 14.38
CA HIS A 361 2.51 -12.93 14.48
C HIS A 361 1.50 -11.79 14.64
N LEU A 362 0.97 -11.27 13.53
CA LEU A 362 0.14 -10.06 13.50
C LEU A 362 -1.35 -10.40 13.35
N VAL A 363 -2.22 -9.56 13.92
CA VAL A 363 -3.69 -9.70 13.84
C VAL A 363 -4.29 -8.34 13.47
N ASP A 364 -5.17 -8.34 12.48
CA ASP A 364 -5.88 -7.14 11.99
C ASP A 364 -6.75 -6.51 13.09
N GLY A 365 -6.57 -5.21 13.29
CA GLY A 365 -7.25 -4.42 14.33
C GLY A 365 -6.82 -4.71 15.78
N ASP A 366 -5.70 -5.41 15.99
CA ASP A 366 -5.17 -5.65 17.32
C ASP A 366 -4.32 -4.48 17.86
N ALA A 367 -3.61 -4.71 18.98
CA ALA A 367 -2.79 -3.66 19.60
C ALA A 367 -1.48 -3.37 18.84
N PHE A 368 -1.08 -4.24 17.93
CA PHE A 368 0.09 -4.11 17.09
C PHE A 368 -0.27 -3.59 15.70
N ASP A 369 -1.52 -3.63 15.28
CA ASP A 369 -1.95 -2.87 14.11
C ASP A 369 -2.01 -1.35 14.40
N LEU A 370 -1.27 -0.54 13.64
CA LEU A 370 -1.06 0.88 13.97
C LEU A 370 -2.37 1.69 13.95
N ASP A 371 -3.27 1.40 13.01
CA ASP A 371 -4.55 2.11 12.91
C ASP A 371 -5.66 1.45 13.76
N GLY A 372 -5.46 0.19 14.15
CA GLY A 372 -6.39 -0.59 14.97
C GLY A 372 -7.74 -0.82 14.29
N ALA A 373 -7.83 -0.69 12.97
CA ALA A 373 -9.02 -1.00 12.20
C ALA A 373 -9.08 -2.49 11.87
N VAL A 374 -10.30 -3.06 11.76
CA VAL A 374 -10.47 -4.42 11.24
C VAL A 374 -10.94 -4.28 9.80
N ASP A 375 -10.01 -4.01 8.89
CA ASP A 375 -10.27 -3.73 7.48
C ASP A 375 -9.49 -4.63 6.51
N GLY A 376 -8.81 -5.64 7.04
CA GLY A 376 -7.99 -6.57 6.28
C GLY A 376 -6.62 -6.00 5.89
N SER A 377 -6.17 -4.91 6.52
CA SER A 377 -4.88 -4.27 6.26
C SER A 377 -4.15 -3.98 7.57
N ILE A 378 -2.97 -4.56 7.76
CA ILE A 378 -2.15 -4.34 8.97
C ILE A 378 -1.05 -3.35 8.68
N VAL A 379 -1.01 -2.23 9.40
CA VAL A 379 0.04 -1.22 9.27
C VAL A 379 1.14 -1.44 10.31
N ASP A 380 2.38 -1.70 9.87
CA ASP A 380 3.52 -2.09 10.72
C ASP A 380 4.75 -1.18 10.56
N PRO A 381 4.89 -0.15 11.41
CA PRO A 381 6.19 0.44 11.70
C PRO A 381 6.88 -0.27 12.87
N GLY A 382 8.03 -0.88 12.61
CA GLY A 382 8.77 -1.67 13.58
C GLY A 382 10.27 -1.73 13.32
N PHE A 383 11.01 -2.39 14.20
CA PHE A 383 12.41 -2.75 13.93
C PHE A 383 12.89 -3.93 14.76
N PRO A 384 13.81 -4.75 14.21
CA PRO A 384 14.55 -5.71 15.01
C PRO A 384 15.54 -4.99 15.92
N LEU A 385 15.66 -5.47 17.15
CA LEU A 385 16.63 -4.97 18.12
C LEU A 385 17.74 -5.97 18.31
N VAL A 386 18.96 -5.45 18.33
CA VAL A 386 20.12 -6.15 18.87
C VAL A 386 20.44 -5.50 20.21
N GLY A 387 20.08 -6.18 21.29
CA GLY A 387 20.14 -5.63 22.64
C GLY A 387 20.46 -6.69 23.68
N TYR A 388 20.09 -6.39 24.92
CA TYR A 388 20.28 -7.25 26.06
C TYR A 388 19.46 -8.54 25.94
N ARG A 389 20.15 -9.67 26.06
CA ARG A 389 19.50 -10.97 26.27
C ARG A 389 19.28 -11.14 27.77
N GLY A 390 18.07 -10.79 28.22
CA GLY A 390 17.63 -11.15 29.56
C GLY A 390 17.25 -12.63 29.62
N GLY A 391 17.89 -13.42 30.49
CA GLY A 391 17.44 -14.76 30.86
C GLY A 391 16.05 -14.71 31.53
N PRO A 392 15.37 -15.87 31.68
CA PRO A 392 14.07 -15.90 32.33
C PRO A 392 14.15 -15.34 33.74
N LEU A 393 13.18 -14.50 34.11
CA LEU A 393 13.02 -14.05 35.49
C LEU A 393 12.68 -15.28 36.35
N THR A 394 13.48 -15.54 37.36
CA THR A 394 13.29 -16.66 38.28
C THR A 394 12.92 -16.13 39.66
N ALA A 395 11.72 -16.49 40.13
CA ALA A 395 11.48 -16.49 41.57
C ALA A 395 12.22 -17.69 42.17
N PRO A 396 12.70 -17.63 43.42
CA PRO A 396 13.33 -18.75 44.07
C PRO A 396 12.37 -19.94 44.03
N PRO A 397 12.87 -21.16 43.75
CA PRO A 397 12.06 -22.35 43.80
C PRO A 397 11.58 -22.52 45.24
N SER A 398 10.33 -22.13 45.48
CA SER A 398 9.64 -22.53 46.70
C SER A 398 9.53 -24.06 46.61
N ALA A 399 10.12 -24.75 47.58
CA ALA A 399 10.60 -26.14 47.46
C ALA A 399 9.54 -27.23 47.17
N THR A 400 8.29 -26.90 46.79
CA THR A 400 7.25 -27.87 46.39
C THR A 400 6.09 -27.18 45.65
N ALA A 401 5.89 -27.51 44.37
CA ALA A 401 4.73 -27.16 43.51
C ALA A 401 4.55 -25.64 43.20
N PRO A 402 3.65 -25.20 42.27
CA PRO A 402 3.53 -23.79 41.88
C PRO A 402 2.96 -23.00 43.07
N SER A 403 3.85 -22.57 43.96
CA SER A 403 3.47 -21.90 45.18
C SER A 403 2.99 -20.51 44.79
N ARG A 404 1.68 -20.28 44.86
CA ARG A 404 1.12 -18.94 44.90
C ARG A 404 1.71 -18.24 46.13
N PRO A 405 2.62 -17.26 46.00
CA PRO A 405 3.17 -16.59 47.16
C PRO A 405 2.04 -15.83 47.87
N ASN A 406 2.18 -15.70 49.20
CA ASN A 406 1.22 -14.89 49.95
C ASN A 406 1.41 -13.42 49.56
N ALA A 407 0.32 -12.74 49.22
CA ALA A 407 0.34 -11.30 49.01
C ALA A 407 0.86 -10.56 50.27
N GLY A 408 1.48 -9.39 50.09
CA GLY A 408 2.06 -8.64 51.21
C GLY A 408 3.44 -9.15 51.67
N ARG A 409 4.10 -10.02 50.88
CA ARG A 409 5.42 -10.56 51.17
C ARG A 409 6.48 -10.09 50.17
N ALA A 410 7.72 -10.13 50.61
CA ALA A 410 8.87 -9.92 49.74
C ALA A 410 9.16 -11.21 48.96
N ILE A 411 9.27 -11.10 47.65
CA ILE A 411 9.64 -12.18 46.73
C ILE A 411 11.02 -11.84 46.17
N PRO A 412 12.08 -12.62 46.46
CA PRO A 412 13.34 -12.48 45.75
C PRO A 412 13.10 -12.82 44.28
N VAL A 413 13.68 -12.06 43.36
CA VAL A 413 13.66 -12.35 41.94
C VAL A 413 15.08 -12.23 41.44
N SER A 414 15.53 -13.21 40.67
CA SER A 414 16.85 -13.21 40.03
C SER A 414 16.72 -13.42 38.53
N TRP A 415 17.66 -12.85 37.78
CA TRP A 415 17.76 -13.06 36.35
C TRP A 415 19.19 -12.91 35.89
N GLU A 416 19.47 -13.41 34.69
CA GLU A 416 20.72 -13.14 34.00
C GLU A 416 20.48 -12.07 32.94
N LEU A 417 21.47 -11.21 32.73
CA LEU A 417 21.47 -10.20 31.68
C LEU A 417 22.81 -10.28 30.95
N THR A 418 22.76 -10.57 29.66
CA THR A 418 23.91 -10.48 28.77
C THR A 418 23.62 -9.47 27.67
N ASP A 419 24.65 -8.97 26.99
CA ASP A 419 24.50 -8.22 25.75
C ASP A 419 24.21 -9.16 24.57
N ALA A 420 24.20 -8.59 23.36
CA ALA A 420 23.90 -9.30 22.13
C ALA A 420 24.92 -10.41 21.83
N GLU A 421 26.19 -10.17 22.18
CA GLU A 421 27.32 -11.10 22.05
C GLU A 421 27.35 -12.17 23.15
N GLY A 422 26.41 -12.13 24.10
CA GLY A 422 26.34 -13.06 25.23
C GLY A 422 27.32 -12.72 26.35
N ALA A 423 27.97 -11.56 26.33
CA ALA A 423 28.80 -11.12 27.42
C ALA A 423 27.94 -10.58 28.58
N PRO A 424 28.31 -10.89 29.84
CA PRO A 424 27.49 -10.54 31.00
C PRO A 424 27.44 -9.03 31.26
N VAL A 425 26.24 -8.50 31.50
CA VAL A 425 25.98 -7.06 31.74
C VAL A 425 25.80 -6.81 33.23
N GLY A 426 26.74 -6.08 33.83
CA GLY A 426 26.73 -5.73 35.26
C GLY A 426 26.38 -4.28 35.59
N SER A 427 26.11 -3.43 34.60
CA SER A 427 25.83 -2.00 34.81
C SER A 427 24.39 -1.76 35.28
N ALA A 428 24.20 -0.99 36.36
CA ALA A 428 22.87 -0.59 36.86
C ALA A 428 22.06 0.21 35.84
N ASP A 429 22.74 0.97 34.97
CA ASP A 429 22.10 1.75 33.92
C ASP A 429 21.43 0.88 32.85
N ALA A 430 21.72 -0.44 32.82
CA ALA A 430 21.05 -1.37 31.92
C ALA A 430 19.59 -1.63 32.34
N VAL A 431 19.21 -1.40 33.61
CA VAL A 431 17.84 -1.59 34.09
C VAL A 431 17.15 -0.23 34.23
N LEU A 432 16.23 0.07 33.31
CA LEU A 432 15.54 1.35 33.23
C LEU A 432 14.43 1.47 34.28
N ALA A 433 13.61 0.42 34.42
CA ALA A 433 12.48 0.41 35.34
C ALA A 433 12.10 -1.00 35.78
N ILE A 434 11.43 -1.09 36.93
CA ILE A 434 10.81 -2.32 37.43
C ILE A 434 9.38 -1.98 37.88
N ASP A 435 8.40 -2.54 37.18
CA ASP A 435 6.97 -2.29 37.37
C ASP A 435 6.24 -3.56 37.82
N ALA A 436 5.02 -3.43 38.36
CA ALA A 436 4.13 -4.58 38.60
C ALA A 436 2.76 -4.34 37.99
N VAL A 437 2.33 -5.31 37.21
CA VAL A 437 1.24 -5.15 36.27
C VAL A 437 0.11 -6.11 36.72
N GLY A 438 -0.94 -5.57 37.36
CA GLY A 438 -2.14 -6.27 37.81
C GLY A 438 -3.21 -6.52 36.73
N GLY A 439 -3.88 -7.66 36.79
CA GLY A 439 -4.95 -8.06 35.87
C GLY A 439 -4.98 -9.57 35.67
N PRO A 440 -5.65 -10.11 34.64
CA PRO A 440 -5.33 -11.45 34.14
C PRO A 440 -3.91 -11.41 33.55
N CYS A 441 -2.89 -11.42 34.42
CA CYS A 441 -1.47 -11.32 34.07
C CYS A 441 -1.15 -10.31 32.92
N GLY A 442 -1.67 -9.05 32.99
CA GLY A 442 -1.53 -8.09 31.87
C GLY A 442 -2.02 -6.61 31.94
N GLY A 443 -2.19 -5.92 33.08
CA GLY A 443 -2.45 -4.44 33.10
C GLY A 443 -1.61 -3.64 34.14
N PRO A 444 -1.17 -2.39 33.95
CA PRO A 444 -0.10 -1.80 34.77
C PRO A 444 -0.51 -1.23 36.15
N ALA A 445 0.36 -1.38 37.17
CA ALA A 445 0.42 -0.53 38.36
C ALA A 445 1.88 -0.21 38.77
N ALA A 446 2.08 0.82 39.60
CA ALA A 446 3.43 1.19 40.07
C ALA A 446 3.86 0.33 41.27
N THR A 447 5.11 -0.15 41.28
CA THR A 447 5.68 -0.79 42.48
C THR A 447 6.44 0.19 43.35
N VAL A 448 6.60 -0.19 44.62
CA VAL A 448 7.57 0.42 45.52
C VAL A 448 8.54 -0.68 45.96
N PRO A 449 9.86 -0.54 45.74
CA PRO A 449 10.87 -1.51 46.20
C PRO A 449 10.77 -1.79 47.70
N ALA A 450 11.10 -3.01 48.12
CA ALA A 450 10.90 -3.48 49.50
C ALA A 450 11.63 -2.66 50.57
N ASP A 451 12.78 -2.10 50.19
CA ASP A 451 13.77 -1.45 51.05
C ASP A 451 14.32 -0.15 50.42
N GLY A 452 13.70 0.34 49.35
CA GLY A 452 14.22 1.45 48.55
C GLY A 452 15.52 1.13 47.80
N SER A 453 15.99 -0.12 47.80
CA SER A 453 17.13 -0.52 47.00
C SER A 453 16.68 -1.05 45.64
N GLY A 454 17.22 -0.45 44.59
CA GLY A 454 16.98 -0.86 43.22
C GLY A 454 17.57 -2.24 42.90
N PRO A 455 17.43 -2.70 41.66
CA PRO A 455 18.07 -3.94 41.20
C PRO A 455 19.57 -3.92 41.47
N ARG A 456 20.13 -5.06 41.89
CA ARG A 456 21.56 -5.20 42.17
C ARG A 456 22.16 -6.33 41.37
N ALA A 457 23.24 -6.05 40.64
CA ALA A 457 24.10 -7.08 40.10
C ALA A 457 24.78 -7.83 41.26
N THR A 458 24.57 -9.14 41.37
CA THR A 458 25.15 -10.00 42.42
C THR A 458 26.48 -10.60 41.98
N ARG A 459 26.63 -10.85 40.68
CA ARG A 459 27.86 -11.24 39.95
C ARG A 459 27.81 -10.67 38.54
N THR A 460 28.88 -10.83 37.76
CA THR A 460 28.91 -10.41 36.36
C THR A 460 27.74 -11.05 35.60
N GLY A 461 26.76 -10.23 35.19
CA GLY A 461 25.58 -10.68 34.45
C GLY A 461 24.44 -11.27 35.28
N GLU A 462 24.63 -11.49 36.58
CA GLU A 462 23.58 -12.03 37.47
C GLU A 462 22.96 -10.87 38.28
N TRP A 463 21.64 -10.78 38.25
CA TRP A 463 20.87 -9.71 38.87
C TRP A 463 19.94 -10.25 39.94
N SER A 464 19.70 -9.45 40.98
CA SER A 464 18.71 -9.73 42.00
C SER A 464 17.88 -8.49 42.33
N PHE A 465 16.60 -8.71 42.60
CA PHE A 465 15.65 -7.71 43.07
C PHE A 465 14.73 -8.33 44.11
N THR A 466 14.41 -7.59 45.17
CA THR A 466 13.43 -8.05 46.17
C THR A 466 12.10 -7.34 45.93
N TRP A 467 11.17 -8.04 45.29
CA TRP A 467 9.85 -7.51 44.95
C TRP A 467 8.92 -7.52 46.16
N LYS A 468 8.56 -6.35 46.69
CA LYS A 468 7.55 -6.23 47.74
C LYS A 468 6.16 -6.14 47.13
N THR A 469 5.32 -7.07 47.52
CA THR A 469 3.96 -7.21 47.01
C THR A 469 2.98 -6.55 47.96
N ASP A 470 1.86 -6.02 47.45
CA ASP A 470 0.80 -5.49 48.30
C ASP A 470 -0.04 -6.64 48.88
N ARG A 471 -0.59 -6.48 50.09
CA ARG A 471 -1.49 -7.49 50.68
C ARG A 471 -2.84 -7.52 49.94
N SER A 472 -3.24 -6.42 49.32
CA SER A 472 -4.47 -6.31 48.53
C SER A 472 -4.46 -7.21 47.29
N TRP A 473 -3.28 -7.63 46.80
CA TRP A 473 -3.15 -8.52 45.64
C TRP A 473 -3.54 -9.98 45.93
N ALA A 474 -3.96 -10.32 47.16
CA ALA A 474 -4.36 -11.67 47.52
C ALA A 474 -5.51 -12.16 46.62
N GLY A 475 -5.29 -13.28 45.93
CA GLY A 475 -6.26 -13.86 44.99
C GLY A 475 -6.21 -13.28 43.57
N GLU A 476 -5.32 -12.32 43.29
CA GLU A 476 -5.14 -11.72 41.97
C GLU A 476 -3.90 -12.28 41.22
N CYS A 477 -3.84 -12.12 39.89
CA CYS A 477 -2.61 -12.31 39.11
C CYS A 477 -1.93 -10.95 38.90
N TRP A 478 -0.61 -10.94 39.06
CA TRP A 478 0.23 -9.77 38.82
C TRP A 478 1.49 -10.22 38.10
N ALA A 479 2.06 -9.39 37.24
CA ALA A 479 3.35 -9.66 36.60
C ALA A 479 4.38 -8.64 37.05
N LEU A 480 5.57 -9.09 37.49
CA LEU A 480 6.72 -8.21 37.64
C LEU A 480 7.31 -7.97 36.25
N VAL A 481 7.45 -6.72 35.83
CA VAL A 481 8.03 -6.34 34.54
C VAL A 481 9.33 -5.60 34.76
N VAL A 482 10.42 -6.10 34.22
CA VAL A 482 11.74 -5.43 34.20
C VAL A 482 11.93 -4.83 32.81
N ARG A 483 12.10 -3.51 32.73
CA ARG A 483 12.41 -2.78 31.49
C ARG A 483 13.89 -2.45 31.45
N PHE A 484 14.53 -2.72 30.34
CA PHE A 484 15.94 -2.44 30.15
C PHE A 484 16.16 -1.16 29.34
N ALA A 485 17.37 -0.61 29.39
CA ALA A 485 17.69 0.65 28.75
C ALA A 485 17.62 0.61 27.22
N ASP A 486 17.78 -0.58 26.63
CA ASP A 486 17.63 -0.83 25.19
C ASP A 486 16.15 -0.89 24.74
N GLY A 487 15.20 -0.70 25.66
CA GLY A 487 13.76 -0.75 25.39
C GLY A 487 13.13 -2.13 25.54
N THR A 488 13.93 -3.20 25.66
CA THR A 488 13.41 -4.56 25.86
C THR A 488 12.80 -4.73 27.25
N SER A 489 11.95 -5.74 27.42
CA SER A 489 11.38 -6.06 28.73
C SER A 489 11.23 -7.55 29.00
N ARG A 490 11.19 -7.91 30.28
CA ARG A 490 10.93 -9.27 30.75
C ARG A 490 9.84 -9.27 31.81
N SER A 491 8.95 -10.25 31.75
CA SER A 491 7.85 -10.38 32.70
C SER A 491 7.88 -11.70 33.47
N LEU A 492 7.48 -11.64 34.74
CA LEU A 492 7.29 -12.81 35.61
C LEU A 492 5.86 -12.81 36.14
N PRO A 493 4.95 -13.60 35.55
CA PRO A 493 3.58 -13.71 36.04
C PRO A 493 3.55 -14.48 37.37
N VAL A 494 2.83 -13.92 38.35
CA VAL A 494 2.69 -14.47 39.71
C VAL A 494 1.23 -14.38 40.14
N ALA A 495 0.63 -15.55 40.40
CA ALA A 495 -0.69 -15.64 41.02
C ALA A 495 -0.54 -15.65 42.55
N PHE A 496 -1.18 -14.70 43.24
CA PHE A 496 -1.08 -14.53 44.68
C PHE A 496 -2.20 -15.27 45.43
N ARG A 497 -1.95 -15.60 46.70
CA ARG A 497 -2.95 -16.15 47.63
C ARG A 497 -3.08 -15.34 48.91
#